data_AF-A0A1G1FG62-F1
#
_entry.id   AF-A0A1G1FG62-F1
#
_cell.length_a   1.000
_cell.length_b   1.000
_cell.length_c   1.000
_cell.angle_alpha   90.00
_cell.angle_beta   90.00
_cell.angle_gamma   90.00
#
_symmetry.space_group_name_H-M   'P 1'
#
loop_
_entity.id
_entity.type
_entity.pdbx_description
1 polymer ?
#
loop_
_entity_poly.entity_id
_entity_poly.type
_entity_poly.pdbx_seq_one_letter_code
_entity_poly.pdbx_strand_id
1 'polypeptide(L)'
;MTKEIFPEGQVIFKNKPYTSEFLSITMDEIDKAGESFLGMLKADEPDAAYFLFFLKGDAYAAGCIRNDKPMPISIKDFMQHISTDASKRTLSLHKTDPVLLKGMLVFLQRDPSTKVTTDMINLDSFLNQIKSEQAAAFVILKRNNTYNFFYFHSGEPKMAHFADASHAGITDSPIAEQMLLYAYPADKTPVEVLVYRDIKTSEASDTADVKQFLIADDLMHESRSIGTKQADVAPPPVPGISGAEKEEKALRVRIEVTDGPQKGNKFNVPLPCTIGRRDATIRIRDMTVSKTHAALEVNEGKIIFRDLDSTNGSIVNGKPVKEIELSSGSTVQMGNTTLKIHFVTS
;
A
#
# COMPACT_ATOMS: atom_id res chain seq x y z
N MET A 1 -17.64 -10.48 -15.39
CA MET A 1 -16.58 -11.28 -16.05
C MET A 1 -15.87 -12.14 -15.02
N THR A 2 -15.15 -13.19 -15.42
CA THR A 2 -14.34 -13.98 -14.48
C THR A 2 -13.03 -13.26 -14.23
N LYS A 3 -12.70 -13.02 -12.96
CA LYS A 3 -11.56 -12.20 -12.53
C LYS A 3 -10.22 -12.79 -12.94
N GLU A 4 -9.31 -11.96 -13.46
CA GLU A 4 -7.95 -12.35 -13.79
C GLU A 4 -7.12 -12.66 -12.54
N ILE A 5 -6.30 -13.72 -12.63
CA ILE A 5 -5.49 -14.27 -11.55
C ILE A 5 -4.03 -14.13 -11.94
N PHE A 6 -3.32 -13.28 -11.22
CA PHE A 6 -1.89 -13.00 -11.41
C PHE A 6 -1.07 -13.63 -10.30
N PRO A 7 0.25 -13.81 -10.48
CA PRO A 7 1.11 -14.19 -9.38
C PRO A 7 1.17 -13.06 -8.36
N GLU A 8 0.95 -13.40 -7.10
CA GLU A 8 0.64 -12.42 -6.04
C GLU A 8 1.76 -12.27 -4.99
N GLY A 9 2.86 -13.04 -5.08
CA GLY A 9 3.92 -13.01 -4.06
C GLY A 9 3.41 -13.37 -2.65
N GLN A 10 3.96 -12.74 -1.63
CA GLN A 10 3.52 -12.92 -0.24
C GLN A 10 2.30 -12.03 0.04
N VAL A 11 1.17 -12.66 0.34
CA VAL A 11 -0.07 -11.97 0.72
C VAL A 11 0.07 -11.37 2.12
N ILE A 12 -0.14 -10.05 2.25
CA ILE A 12 -0.34 -9.37 3.55
C ILE A 12 -1.82 -9.42 3.91
N PHE A 13 -2.69 -8.99 3.00
CA PHE A 13 -4.13 -9.18 3.10
C PHE A 13 -4.76 -9.28 1.71
N LYS A 14 -5.95 -9.88 1.62
CA LYS A 14 -6.65 -10.10 0.35
C LYS A 14 -8.13 -9.81 0.45
N ASN A 15 -8.68 -9.22 -0.60
CA ASN A 15 -10.12 -8.93 -0.79
C ASN A 15 -10.77 -8.19 0.40
N LYS A 16 -10.06 -7.27 1.04
CA LYS A 16 -10.62 -6.44 2.12
C LYS A 16 -11.52 -5.35 1.52
N PRO A 17 -12.72 -5.10 2.04
CA PRO A 17 -13.56 -4.00 1.55
C PRO A 17 -12.81 -2.67 1.60
N TYR A 18 -12.96 -1.86 0.56
CA TYR A 18 -12.38 -0.53 0.55
C TYR A 18 -13.10 0.39 1.54
N THR A 19 -12.32 1.12 2.35
CA THR A 19 -12.72 2.38 2.97
C THR A 19 -11.53 3.35 2.86
N SER A 20 -11.79 4.66 2.89
CA SER A 20 -10.72 5.67 2.89
C SER A 20 -9.80 5.53 4.11
N GLU A 21 -10.38 5.20 5.28
CA GLU A 21 -9.63 4.91 6.50
C GLU A 21 -8.73 3.67 6.34
N PHE A 22 -9.26 2.58 5.80
CA PHE A 22 -8.48 1.35 5.60
C PHE A 22 -7.34 1.55 4.58
N LEU A 23 -7.60 2.30 3.50
CA LEU A 23 -6.56 2.70 2.56
C LEU A 23 -5.47 3.53 3.25
N SER A 24 -5.86 4.51 4.07
CA SER A 24 -4.92 5.37 4.79
C SER A 24 -4.02 4.57 5.76
N ILE A 25 -4.60 3.64 6.53
CA ILE A 25 -3.86 2.75 7.42
C ILE A 25 -2.88 1.89 6.61
N THR A 26 -3.35 1.33 5.48
CA THR A 26 -2.51 0.52 4.60
C THR A 26 -1.30 1.31 4.09
N MET A 27 -1.48 2.57 3.67
CA MET A 27 -0.38 3.41 3.20
C MET A 27 0.62 3.75 4.32
N ASP A 28 0.14 4.02 5.54
CA ASP A 28 0.99 4.28 6.70
C ASP A 28 1.81 3.03 7.10
N GLU A 29 1.23 1.83 6.99
CA GLU A 29 1.98 0.57 7.19
C GLU A 29 3.10 0.38 6.17
N ILE A 30 2.86 0.74 4.92
CA ILE A 30 3.87 0.68 3.85
C ILE A 30 4.99 1.71 4.11
N ASP A 31 4.64 2.94 4.47
CA ASP A 31 5.61 4.00 4.81
C ASP A 31 6.47 3.60 6.03
N LYS A 32 5.84 3.05 7.07
CA LYS A 32 6.55 2.51 8.26
C LYS A 32 7.53 1.40 7.92
N ALA A 33 7.19 0.55 6.95
CA ALA A 33 8.10 -0.49 6.46
C ALA A 33 9.27 0.11 5.65
N GLY A 34 9.07 1.27 5.02
CA GLY A 34 10.09 2.07 4.36
C GLY A 34 10.89 1.25 3.34
N GLU A 35 12.22 1.37 3.38
CA GLU A 35 13.11 0.70 2.41
C GLU A 35 12.96 -0.82 2.34
N SER A 36 12.37 -1.45 3.36
CA SER A 36 12.12 -2.89 3.39
C SER A 36 10.88 -3.32 2.60
N PHE A 37 10.04 -2.38 2.16
CA PHE A 37 8.82 -2.69 1.42
C PHE A 37 9.04 -2.68 -0.09
N LEU A 38 8.76 -3.82 -0.70
CA LEU A 38 8.68 -4.01 -2.14
C LEU A 38 7.39 -4.77 -2.41
N GLY A 39 6.48 -4.21 -3.20
CA GLY A 39 5.16 -4.83 -3.31
C GLY A 39 4.19 -4.11 -4.21
N MET A 40 2.95 -4.58 -4.18
CA MET A 40 1.83 -3.98 -4.90
C MET A 40 0.57 -3.95 -4.04
N LEU A 41 -0.14 -2.83 -4.10
CA LEU A 41 -1.53 -2.71 -3.69
C LEU A 41 -2.40 -2.91 -4.92
N LYS A 42 -3.35 -3.84 -4.82
CA LYS A 42 -4.34 -4.13 -5.85
C LYS A 42 -5.71 -3.67 -5.37
N ALA A 43 -6.39 -2.87 -6.20
CA ALA A 43 -7.78 -2.50 -6.04
C ALA A 43 -8.62 -3.22 -7.11
N ASP A 44 -9.42 -4.17 -6.67
CA ASP A 44 -10.28 -4.97 -7.54
C ASP A 44 -11.71 -4.40 -7.56
N GLU A 45 -12.26 -4.33 -8.77
CA GLU A 45 -13.61 -3.88 -9.10
C GLU A 45 -14.31 -4.95 -9.97
N PRO A 46 -15.63 -4.86 -10.19
CA PRO A 46 -16.37 -5.88 -10.96
C PRO A 46 -15.81 -6.13 -12.37
N ASP A 47 -15.38 -5.06 -13.06
CA ASP A 47 -14.94 -5.10 -14.46
C ASP A 47 -13.53 -4.49 -14.68
N ALA A 48 -12.80 -4.26 -13.58
CA ALA A 48 -11.48 -3.65 -13.63
C ALA A 48 -10.59 -4.08 -12.46
N ALA A 49 -9.28 -4.01 -12.66
CA ALA A 49 -8.29 -4.11 -11.60
C ALA A 49 -7.29 -2.96 -11.71
N TYR A 50 -6.98 -2.32 -10.59
CA TYR A 50 -6.02 -1.24 -10.49
C TYR A 50 -4.86 -1.66 -9.60
N PHE A 51 -3.65 -1.21 -9.94
CA PHE A 51 -2.42 -1.60 -9.28
C PHE A 51 -1.61 -0.35 -8.95
N LEU A 52 -1.11 -0.28 -7.72
CA LEU A 52 -0.09 0.66 -7.29
C LEU A 52 1.12 -0.12 -6.80
N PHE A 53 2.26 0.14 -7.40
CA PHE A 53 3.51 -0.54 -7.13
C PHE A 53 4.39 0.30 -6.22
N PHE A 54 5.04 -0.36 -5.27
CA PHE A 54 5.91 0.28 -4.29
C PHE A 54 7.34 -0.28 -4.41
N LEU A 55 8.31 0.64 -4.42
CA LEU A 55 9.73 0.32 -4.43
C LEU A 55 10.39 1.03 -3.25
N LYS A 56 10.92 0.26 -2.30
CA LYS A 56 11.52 0.77 -1.06
C LYS A 56 10.55 1.64 -0.24
N GLY A 57 9.28 1.24 -0.20
CA GLY A 57 8.20 1.96 0.50
C GLY A 57 7.60 3.12 -0.28
N ASP A 58 8.30 3.66 -1.29
CA ASP A 58 7.78 4.74 -2.12
C ASP A 58 6.83 4.19 -3.19
N ALA A 59 5.72 4.89 -3.43
CA ALA A 59 4.92 4.68 -4.63
C ALA A 59 5.79 4.94 -5.87
N TYR A 60 5.82 3.98 -6.79
CA TYR A 60 6.76 3.94 -7.90
C TYR A 60 6.09 3.98 -9.27
N ALA A 61 4.99 3.23 -9.44
CA ALA A 61 4.25 3.18 -10.69
C ALA A 61 2.81 2.76 -10.43
N ALA A 62 1.92 3.06 -11.36
CA ALA A 62 0.55 2.57 -11.33
C ALA A 62 0.11 2.04 -12.70
N GLY A 63 -0.89 1.18 -12.69
CA GLY A 63 -1.49 0.63 -13.90
C GLY A 63 -2.88 0.09 -13.63
N CYS A 64 -3.61 -0.20 -14.70
CA CYS A 64 -4.91 -0.85 -14.58
C CYS A 64 -5.13 -1.83 -15.72
N ILE A 65 -6.08 -2.73 -15.49
CA ILE A 65 -6.64 -3.60 -16.51
C ILE A 65 -8.12 -3.29 -16.57
N ARG A 66 -8.57 -2.82 -17.73
CA ARG A 66 -9.96 -2.48 -18.00
C ARG A 66 -10.35 -3.08 -19.34
N ASN A 67 -11.47 -3.81 -19.38
CA ASN A 67 -11.92 -4.51 -20.58
C ASN A 67 -10.82 -5.39 -21.19
N ASP A 68 -10.15 -6.20 -20.36
CA ASP A 68 -9.02 -7.08 -20.71
C ASP A 68 -7.81 -6.37 -21.31
N LYS A 69 -7.75 -5.03 -21.23
CA LYS A 69 -6.64 -4.23 -21.74
C LYS A 69 -5.77 -3.72 -20.58
N PRO A 70 -4.53 -4.22 -20.44
CA PRO A 70 -3.57 -3.64 -19.52
C PRO A 70 -3.09 -2.28 -20.04
N MET A 71 -2.93 -1.31 -19.14
CA MET A 71 -2.39 0.01 -19.48
C MET A 71 -1.74 0.67 -18.25
N PRO A 72 -0.67 1.48 -18.44
CA PRO A 72 -0.14 2.30 -17.37
C PRO A 72 -1.07 3.47 -17.07
N ILE A 73 -1.07 3.94 -15.83
CA ILE A 73 -1.73 5.17 -15.40
C ILE A 73 -0.80 5.96 -14.48
N SER A 74 -1.05 7.25 -14.28
CA SER A 74 -0.31 8.02 -13.28
C SER A 74 -0.69 7.58 -11.85
N ILE A 75 0.18 7.85 -10.88
CA ILE A 75 -0.14 7.55 -9.48
C ILE A 75 -1.29 8.46 -9.01
N LYS A 76 -1.33 9.72 -9.48
CA LYS A 76 -2.44 10.63 -9.23
C LYS A 76 -3.77 10.09 -9.76
N ASP A 77 -3.80 9.57 -10.99
CA ASP A 77 -5.03 8.99 -11.57
C ASP A 77 -5.48 7.77 -10.77
N PHE A 78 -4.54 6.92 -10.32
CA PHE A 78 -4.85 5.82 -9.42
C PHE A 78 -5.48 6.33 -8.13
N MET A 79 -4.85 7.30 -7.45
CA MET A 79 -5.31 7.85 -6.18
C MET A 79 -6.68 8.54 -6.30
N GLN A 80 -6.88 9.31 -7.38
CA GLN A 80 -8.15 9.96 -7.66
C GLN A 80 -9.24 8.92 -7.92
N HIS A 81 -8.96 7.90 -8.73
CA HIS A 81 -9.93 6.83 -9.04
C HIS A 81 -10.35 6.08 -7.77
N ILE A 82 -9.39 5.62 -6.97
CA ILE A 82 -9.72 4.83 -5.78
C ILE A 82 -10.39 5.65 -4.67
N SER A 83 -10.30 6.98 -4.71
CA SER A 83 -10.95 7.87 -3.74
C SER A 83 -12.42 8.21 -4.08
N THR A 84 -12.92 7.77 -5.25
CA THR A 84 -14.33 7.94 -5.66
C THR A 84 -15.22 6.75 -5.24
N ASP A 85 -16.56 6.88 -5.39
CA ASP A 85 -17.59 5.93 -4.93
C ASP A 85 -17.17 4.46 -5.08
N ALA A 86 -17.06 3.78 -3.94
CA ALA A 86 -16.28 2.56 -3.77
C ALA A 86 -17.09 1.39 -3.21
N SER A 87 -18.42 1.44 -3.29
CA SER A 87 -19.33 0.48 -2.64
C SER A 87 -19.10 -1.00 -3.02
N LYS A 88 -18.31 -1.28 -4.07
CA LYS A 88 -17.98 -2.64 -4.53
C LYS A 88 -16.49 -2.93 -4.71
N ARG A 89 -15.60 -2.04 -4.23
CA ARG A 89 -14.14 -2.19 -4.40
C ARG A 89 -13.54 -3.02 -3.26
N THR A 90 -12.58 -3.86 -3.59
CA THR A 90 -11.76 -4.57 -2.58
C THR A 90 -10.28 -4.28 -2.77
N LEU A 91 -9.54 -4.24 -1.67
CA LEU A 91 -8.10 -4.06 -1.64
C LEU A 91 -7.41 -5.37 -1.29
N SER A 92 -6.25 -5.60 -1.91
CA SER A 92 -5.31 -6.67 -1.56
C SER A 92 -3.90 -6.09 -1.55
N LEU A 93 -3.10 -6.40 -0.53
CA LEU A 93 -1.72 -5.96 -0.42
C LEU A 93 -0.78 -7.16 -0.42
N HIS A 94 0.27 -7.03 -1.22
CA HIS A 94 1.21 -8.09 -1.49
C HIS A 94 2.65 -7.59 -1.38
N LYS A 95 3.51 -8.30 -0.66
CA LYS A 95 4.97 -8.19 -0.83
C LYS A 95 5.39 -9.03 -2.02
N THR A 96 6.28 -8.48 -2.84
CA THR A 96 6.80 -9.15 -4.04
C THR A 96 8.31 -9.19 -3.99
N ASP A 97 8.92 -9.96 -4.90
CA ASP A 97 10.32 -9.80 -5.27
C ASP A 97 10.47 -8.84 -6.47
N PRO A 98 11.69 -8.40 -6.81
CA PRO A 98 11.92 -7.46 -7.91
C PRO A 98 11.54 -8.00 -9.30
N VAL A 99 11.59 -9.32 -9.51
CA VAL A 99 11.31 -9.93 -10.81
C VAL A 99 9.81 -9.98 -11.05
N LEU A 100 9.02 -10.37 -10.04
CA LEU A 100 7.56 -10.32 -10.13
C LEU A 100 7.04 -8.89 -10.34
N LEU A 101 7.55 -7.93 -9.57
CA LEU A 101 7.17 -6.52 -9.73
C LEU A 101 7.50 -6.03 -11.15
N LYS A 102 8.70 -6.35 -11.65
CA LYS A 102 9.09 -6.02 -13.03
C LYS A 102 8.16 -6.68 -14.05
N GLY A 103 7.80 -7.95 -13.88
CA GLY A 103 6.89 -8.68 -14.77
C GLY A 103 5.52 -8.02 -14.87
N MET A 104 4.94 -7.64 -13.74
CA MET A 104 3.67 -6.89 -13.70
C MET A 104 3.77 -5.54 -14.42
N LEU A 105 4.87 -4.81 -14.22
CA LEU A 105 5.10 -3.54 -14.93
C LEU A 105 5.26 -3.72 -16.43
N VAL A 106 6.01 -4.72 -16.90
CA VAL A 106 6.13 -5.02 -18.33
C VAL A 106 4.75 -5.33 -18.91
N PHE A 107 3.97 -6.18 -18.25
CA PHE A 107 2.61 -6.54 -18.67
C PHE A 107 1.69 -5.31 -18.78
N LEU A 108 1.83 -4.34 -17.88
CA LEU A 108 1.01 -3.13 -17.87
C LEU A 108 1.50 -2.05 -18.85
N GLN A 109 2.80 -1.96 -19.12
CA GLN A 109 3.42 -0.86 -19.86
C GLN A 109 3.75 -1.20 -21.32
N ARG A 110 3.77 -2.48 -21.70
CA ARG A 110 4.26 -2.95 -23.00
C ARG A 110 3.25 -3.84 -23.69
N ASP A 111 3.27 -3.80 -25.02
CA ASP A 111 2.61 -4.79 -25.84
C ASP A 111 3.52 -6.00 -26.07
N PRO A 112 2.96 -7.22 -26.10
CA PRO A 112 3.74 -8.41 -26.41
C PRO A 112 4.24 -8.34 -27.86
N SER A 113 5.53 -8.61 -28.05
CA SER A 113 6.12 -8.81 -29.38
C SER A 113 5.55 -10.01 -30.14
N THR A 114 4.97 -10.97 -29.42
CA THR A 114 4.26 -12.12 -30.02
C THR A 114 3.14 -12.55 -29.09
N LYS A 115 1.97 -12.82 -29.68
CA LYS A 115 0.78 -13.33 -28.98
C LYS A 115 0.19 -14.46 -29.83
N VAL A 116 0.34 -15.70 -29.37
CA VAL A 116 -0.04 -16.92 -30.09
C VAL A 116 -0.52 -17.99 -29.10
N THR A 117 -1.03 -19.11 -29.59
CA THR A 117 -1.40 -20.28 -28.79
C THR A 117 -0.43 -21.44 -29.01
N THR A 118 -0.36 -22.39 -28.07
CA THR A 118 0.61 -23.50 -28.10
C THR A 118 0.45 -24.51 -29.24
N ASP A 119 -0.67 -24.47 -29.96
CA ASP A 119 -0.89 -25.19 -31.23
C ASP A 119 -0.29 -24.46 -32.45
N MET A 120 0.01 -23.16 -32.32
CA MET A 120 0.64 -22.33 -33.36
C MET A 120 2.15 -22.15 -33.18
N ILE A 121 2.70 -22.51 -32.02
CA ILE A 121 4.12 -22.35 -31.70
C ILE A 121 4.71 -23.63 -31.07
N ASN A 122 5.92 -23.98 -31.50
CA ASN A 122 6.73 -24.99 -30.83
C ASN A 122 7.59 -24.33 -29.74
N LEU A 123 7.21 -24.50 -28.47
CA LEU A 123 7.89 -23.83 -27.36
C LEU A 123 9.31 -24.34 -27.13
N ASP A 124 9.60 -25.62 -27.36
CA ASP A 124 10.98 -26.14 -27.30
C ASP A 124 11.90 -25.40 -28.27
N SER A 125 11.44 -25.20 -29.51
CA SER A 125 12.17 -24.46 -30.54
C SER A 125 12.37 -23.00 -30.13
N PHE A 126 11.34 -22.38 -29.54
CA PHE A 126 11.42 -21.02 -29.01
C PHE A 126 12.42 -20.88 -27.85
N LEU A 127 12.43 -21.83 -26.91
CA LEU A 127 13.39 -21.86 -25.80
C LEU A 127 14.82 -22.03 -26.32
N ASN A 128 15.03 -22.92 -27.29
CA ASN A 128 16.32 -23.11 -27.94
C ASN A 128 16.79 -21.84 -28.67
N GLN A 129 15.86 -21.09 -29.28
CA GLN A 129 16.15 -19.80 -29.91
C GLN A 129 16.57 -18.74 -28.88
N ILE A 130 15.82 -18.58 -27.78
CA ILE A 130 16.21 -17.65 -26.70
C ILE A 130 17.61 -17.98 -26.19
N LYS A 131 17.89 -19.27 -26.00
CA LYS A 131 19.19 -19.78 -25.53
C LYS A 131 20.32 -19.47 -26.50
N SER A 132 20.14 -19.73 -27.80
CA SER A 132 21.18 -19.48 -28.81
C SER A 132 21.45 -17.99 -29.00
N GLU A 133 20.41 -17.15 -28.91
CA GLU A 133 20.51 -15.69 -28.99
C GLU A 133 21.08 -15.07 -27.70
N GLN A 134 21.21 -15.83 -26.61
CA GLN A 134 21.48 -15.34 -25.26
C GLN A 134 20.53 -14.19 -24.86
N ALA A 135 19.29 -14.25 -25.33
CA ALA A 135 18.35 -13.15 -25.20
C ALA A 135 17.79 -13.04 -23.78
N ALA A 136 17.47 -11.81 -23.37
CA ALA A 136 16.53 -11.58 -22.28
C ALA A 136 15.11 -11.59 -22.85
N ALA A 137 14.19 -12.18 -22.10
CA ALA A 137 12.79 -12.23 -22.48
C ALA A 137 11.89 -12.34 -21.24
N PHE A 138 10.67 -11.87 -21.37
CA PHE A 138 9.60 -12.15 -20.42
C PHE A 138 8.48 -12.85 -21.17
N VAL A 139 8.03 -13.99 -20.64
CA VAL A 139 7.01 -14.82 -21.26
C VAL A 139 5.89 -15.04 -20.26
N ILE A 140 4.66 -14.90 -20.75
CA ILE A 140 3.46 -15.22 -19.99
C ILE A 140 2.80 -16.42 -20.65
N LEU A 141 2.48 -17.41 -19.84
CA LEU A 141 1.53 -18.47 -20.19
C LEU A 141 0.19 -18.15 -19.54
N LYS A 142 -0.83 -17.87 -20.35
CA LYS A 142 -2.19 -17.62 -19.89
C LYS A 142 -3.08 -18.81 -20.23
N ARG A 143 -3.70 -19.39 -19.21
CA ARG A 143 -4.72 -20.43 -19.36
C ARG A 143 -5.97 -19.99 -18.61
N ASN A 144 -7.10 -19.94 -19.32
CA ASN A 144 -8.32 -19.31 -18.81
C ASN A 144 -8.03 -17.86 -18.38
N ASN A 145 -8.18 -17.54 -17.10
CA ASN A 145 -7.89 -16.21 -16.54
C ASN A 145 -6.63 -16.20 -15.68
N THR A 146 -5.85 -17.27 -15.69
CA THR A 146 -4.64 -17.42 -14.89
C THR A 146 -3.41 -17.08 -15.71
N TYR A 147 -2.55 -16.24 -15.14
CA TYR A 147 -1.31 -15.75 -15.75
C TYR A 147 -0.10 -16.30 -15.02
N ASN A 148 0.78 -17.03 -15.70
CA ASN A 148 2.06 -17.48 -15.15
C ASN A 148 3.21 -16.77 -15.86
N PHE A 149 4.19 -16.32 -15.08
CA PHE A 149 5.26 -15.44 -15.51
C PHE A 149 6.58 -16.20 -15.56
N PHE A 150 7.31 -16.08 -16.65
CA PHE A 150 8.62 -16.70 -16.85
C PHE A 150 9.62 -15.65 -17.33
N TYR A 151 10.74 -15.53 -16.63
CA TYR A 151 11.76 -14.53 -16.92
C TYR A 151 13.06 -15.19 -17.38
N PHE A 152 13.60 -14.69 -18.49
CA PHE A 152 14.81 -15.18 -19.13
C PHE A 152 15.89 -14.12 -19.10
N HIS A 153 17.12 -14.54 -18.83
CA HIS A 153 18.31 -13.70 -18.89
C HIS A 153 19.50 -14.50 -19.40
N SER A 154 20.23 -13.92 -20.36
CA SER A 154 21.34 -14.57 -21.05
C SER A 154 20.94 -15.93 -21.64
N GLY A 155 19.73 -16.00 -22.21
CA GLY A 155 19.20 -17.18 -22.88
C GLY A 155 18.64 -18.28 -21.98
N GLU A 156 18.73 -18.13 -20.65
CA GLU A 156 18.30 -19.16 -19.70
C GLU A 156 17.13 -18.67 -18.85
N PRO A 157 16.14 -19.53 -18.53
CA PRO A 157 15.09 -19.19 -17.58
C PRO A 157 15.68 -19.01 -16.18
N LYS A 158 15.37 -17.89 -15.53
CA LYS A 158 15.92 -17.53 -14.20
C LYS A 158 14.89 -17.53 -13.09
N MET A 159 13.64 -17.23 -13.42
CA MET A 159 12.57 -17.13 -12.44
C MET A 159 11.25 -17.50 -13.08
N ALA A 160 10.38 -18.14 -12.30
CA ALA A 160 8.98 -18.33 -12.64
C ALA A 160 8.10 -17.92 -11.46
N HIS A 161 6.95 -17.30 -11.77
CA HIS A 161 5.91 -17.01 -10.79
C HIS A 161 4.60 -17.59 -11.29
N PHE A 162 4.03 -18.48 -10.49
CA PHE A 162 2.77 -19.14 -10.78
C PHE A 162 1.64 -18.48 -9.99
N ALA A 163 0.51 -18.28 -10.65
CA ALA A 163 -0.68 -17.66 -10.06
C ALA A 163 -1.64 -18.68 -9.45
N ASP A 164 -1.52 -19.97 -9.79
CA ASP A 164 -2.39 -21.03 -9.29
C ASP A 164 -1.62 -22.18 -8.63
N ALA A 165 -2.33 -22.97 -7.84
CA ALA A 165 -1.82 -24.17 -7.19
C ALA A 165 -1.74 -25.38 -8.13
N SER A 166 -2.12 -25.26 -9.41
CA SER A 166 -1.98 -26.37 -10.38
C SER A 166 -0.52 -26.71 -10.66
N HIS A 167 0.39 -25.85 -10.21
CA HIS A 167 1.83 -26.06 -10.20
C HIS A 167 2.38 -26.77 -8.95
N ALA A 168 1.56 -27.03 -7.90
CA ALA A 168 2.03 -27.51 -6.61
C ALA A 168 2.73 -28.90 -6.63
N GLY A 169 2.71 -29.62 -7.75
CA GLY A 169 3.38 -30.91 -7.94
C GLY A 169 4.62 -30.90 -8.82
N ILE A 170 5.08 -29.74 -9.32
CA ILE A 170 6.19 -29.62 -10.29
C ILE A 170 7.29 -28.68 -9.74
N THR A 171 7.60 -28.77 -8.45
CA THR A 171 8.52 -27.82 -7.80
C THR A 171 10.00 -28.18 -7.99
N ASP A 172 10.31 -29.45 -8.26
CA ASP A 172 11.69 -29.95 -8.27
C ASP A 172 12.29 -30.03 -9.70
N SER A 173 11.48 -29.81 -10.74
CA SER A 173 11.96 -29.77 -12.13
C SER A 173 12.56 -28.40 -12.48
N PRO A 174 13.48 -28.32 -13.47
CA PRO A 174 13.96 -27.04 -13.99
C PRO A 174 12.84 -26.15 -14.52
N ILE A 175 13.00 -24.82 -14.44
CA ILE A 175 11.97 -23.85 -14.86
C ILE A 175 11.50 -24.06 -16.31
N ALA A 176 12.41 -24.43 -17.22
CA ALA A 176 12.04 -24.74 -18.61
C ALA A 176 11.04 -25.91 -18.69
N GLU A 177 11.27 -26.97 -17.92
CA GLU A 177 10.39 -28.14 -17.88
C GLU A 177 9.04 -27.80 -17.26
N GLN A 178 9.05 -27.03 -16.15
CA GLN A 178 7.85 -26.50 -15.54
C GLN A 178 6.99 -25.69 -16.53
N MET A 179 7.64 -24.84 -17.33
CA MET A 179 6.99 -24.04 -18.37
C MET A 179 6.35 -24.93 -19.44
N LEU A 180 7.07 -25.94 -19.94
CA LEU A 180 6.57 -26.86 -20.96
C LEU A 180 5.40 -27.71 -20.45
N LEU A 181 5.48 -28.22 -19.21
CA LEU A 181 4.40 -28.98 -18.59
C LEU A 181 3.12 -28.16 -18.43
N TYR A 182 3.24 -26.87 -18.09
CA TYR A 182 2.09 -25.98 -18.04
C TYR A 182 1.52 -25.66 -19.43
N ALA A 183 2.40 -25.44 -20.40
CA ALA A 183 2.04 -25.07 -21.77
C ALA A 183 1.31 -26.18 -22.55
N TYR A 184 1.59 -27.44 -22.22
CA TYR A 184 1.02 -28.61 -22.87
C TYR A 184 0.22 -29.46 -21.88
N PRO A 185 -0.98 -29.00 -21.47
CA PRO A 185 -1.81 -29.74 -20.52
C PRO A 185 -2.31 -31.07 -21.11
N ALA A 186 -2.64 -32.03 -20.24
CA ALA A 186 -3.07 -33.38 -20.65
C ALA A 186 -4.36 -33.39 -21.48
N ASP A 187 -5.24 -32.41 -21.26
CA ASP A 187 -6.49 -32.22 -22.02
C ASP A 187 -6.25 -31.59 -23.40
N LYS A 188 -5.01 -31.22 -23.72
CA LYS A 188 -4.59 -30.57 -24.96
C LYS A 188 -5.26 -29.22 -25.23
N THR A 189 -5.83 -28.59 -24.21
CA THR A 189 -6.39 -27.24 -24.35
C THR A 189 -5.25 -26.27 -24.71
N PRO A 190 -5.36 -25.52 -25.82
CA PRO A 190 -4.33 -24.55 -26.21
C PRO A 190 -4.13 -23.49 -25.12
N VAL A 191 -2.87 -23.18 -24.82
CA VAL A 191 -2.47 -22.16 -23.85
C VAL A 191 -2.01 -20.93 -24.61
N GLU A 192 -2.43 -19.74 -24.18
CA GLU A 192 -1.99 -18.49 -24.78
C GLU A 192 -0.58 -18.15 -24.29
N VAL A 193 0.29 -17.79 -25.23
CA VAL A 193 1.70 -17.46 -25.04
C VAL A 193 1.90 -16.00 -25.45
N LEU A 194 2.29 -15.17 -24.49
CA LEU A 194 2.65 -13.77 -24.73
C LEU A 194 4.15 -13.61 -24.52
N VAL A 195 4.87 -13.15 -25.54
CA VAL A 195 6.33 -12.96 -25.49
C VAL A 195 6.66 -11.48 -25.54
N TYR A 196 7.48 -11.04 -24.60
CA TYR A 196 8.00 -9.68 -24.48
C TYR A 196 9.52 -9.72 -24.64
N ARG A 197 10.01 -9.20 -25.77
CA ARG A 197 11.45 -8.98 -26.01
C ARG A 197 11.93 -7.63 -25.48
N ASP A 198 11.06 -6.60 -25.50
CA ASP A 198 11.31 -5.35 -24.77
C ASP A 198 10.76 -5.46 -23.34
N ILE A 199 11.67 -5.56 -22.38
CA ILE A 199 11.36 -5.70 -20.95
C ILE A 199 11.75 -4.46 -20.14
N LYS A 200 11.91 -3.32 -20.81
CA LYS A 200 12.19 -2.04 -20.15
C LYS A 200 10.93 -1.50 -19.51
N THR A 201 11.06 -1.05 -18.27
CA THR A 201 9.99 -0.40 -17.50
C THR A 201 10.44 0.96 -17.03
N SER A 202 9.49 1.84 -16.73
CA SER A 202 9.72 3.16 -16.15
C SER A 202 8.88 3.36 -14.89
N GLU A 203 9.31 4.28 -14.04
CA GLU A 203 8.46 4.86 -13.00
C GLU A 203 7.29 5.63 -13.63
N ALA A 204 6.27 5.94 -12.81
CA ALA A 204 5.20 6.83 -13.26
C ALA A 204 5.74 8.25 -13.49
N SER A 205 5.15 8.97 -14.44
CA SER A 205 5.58 10.32 -14.85
C SER A 205 5.50 11.35 -13.72
N ASP A 206 4.66 11.11 -12.71
CA ASP A 206 4.35 12.00 -11.60
C ASP A 206 5.02 11.55 -10.28
N THR A 207 5.94 10.59 -10.31
CA THR A 207 6.62 10.08 -9.10
C THR A 207 7.27 11.21 -8.27
N ALA A 208 7.89 12.19 -8.92
CA ALA A 208 8.52 13.34 -8.24
C ALA A 208 7.48 14.23 -7.54
N ASP A 209 6.35 14.49 -8.21
CA ASP A 209 5.27 15.32 -7.68
C ASP A 209 4.54 14.60 -6.54
N VAL A 210 4.35 13.29 -6.65
CA VAL A 210 3.69 12.43 -5.66
C VAL A 210 4.53 12.33 -4.38
N LYS A 211 5.86 12.28 -4.46
CA LYS A 211 6.72 12.39 -3.26
C LYS A 211 6.48 13.70 -2.51
N GLN A 212 6.11 14.77 -3.19
CA GLN A 212 5.75 16.05 -2.57
C GLN A 212 4.28 16.09 -2.11
N PHE A 213 3.37 15.39 -2.82
CA PHE A 213 1.92 15.31 -2.56
C PHE A 213 1.50 14.27 -1.52
N LEU A 214 2.33 13.27 -1.22
CA LEU A 214 2.13 12.39 -0.07
C LEU A 214 2.73 13.00 1.21
N ILE A 215 3.61 13.99 1.05
CA ILE A 215 4.14 14.83 2.15
C ILE A 215 3.19 15.99 2.49
N ALA A 216 2.42 16.48 1.52
CA ALA A 216 1.38 17.50 1.70
C ALA A 216 -0.01 16.84 1.58
N ASP A 217 -0.77 16.78 2.69
CA ASP A 217 -2.10 16.16 2.92
C ASP A 217 -3.24 16.30 1.86
N ASP A 218 -3.00 16.73 0.62
CA ASP A 218 -4.03 17.25 -0.28
C ASP A 218 -4.80 16.23 -1.13
N LEU A 219 -4.61 14.92 -0.92
CA LEU A 219 -5.44 13.90 -1.57
C LEU A 219 -6.68 13.51 -0.74
N MET A 220 -7.33 14.44 -0.01
CA MET A 220 -8.71 14.25 0.49
C MET A 220 -9.61 15.49 0.51
N HIS A 221 -9.20 16.65 -0.04
CA HIS A 221 -10.00 17.89 0.05
C HIS A 221 -10.71 18.39 -1.22
N GLU A 222 -10.47 17.82 -2.41
CA GLU A 222 -11.24 18.19 -3.62
C GLU A 222 -12.49 17.32 -3.83
N SER A 223 -13.42 17.40 -2.89
CA SER A 223 -14.83 17.05 -3.12
C SER A 223 -15.77 17.93 -2.29
N ARG A 224 -15.46 19.23 -2.20
CA ARG A 224 -16.38 20.25 -1.69
C ARG A 224 -16.36 21.51 -2.55
N SER A 225 -16.93 21.43 -3.76
CA SER A 225 -17.51 22.62 -4.41
C SER A 225 -18.26 22.29 -5.70
N ILE A 226 -19.48 21.75 -5.60
CA ILE A 226 -20.61 22.16 -6.44
C ILE A 226 -21.83 22.22 -5.51
N GLY A 227 -22.32 23.43 -5.23
CA GLY A 227 -23.46 23.64 -4.35
C GLY A 227 -24.80 23.44 -5.07
N THR A 228 -25.85 23.08 -4.32
CA THR A 228 -27.02 23.94 -4.04
C THR A 228 -28.10 23.23 -3.21
N LYS A 229 -28.57 23.93 -2.17
CA LYS A 229 -29.92 23.99 -1.55
C LYS A 229 -30.73 22.71 -1.22
N GLN A 230 -30.90 22.52 0.10
CA GLN A 230 -32.18 22.45 0.86
C GLN A 230 -33.20 21.32 0.57
N ALA A 231 -33.41 20.43 1.56
CA ALA A 231 -34.69 20.20 2.26
C ALA A 231 -34.62 19.00 3.22
N ASP A 232 -35.14 19.18 4.44
CA ASP A 232 -35.44 18.14 5.43
C ASP A 232 -36.41 17.09 4.87
N VAL A 233 -36.08 15.79 4.99
CA VAL A 233 -37.03 14.69 5.26
C VAL A 233 -36.28 13.52 5.91
N ALA A 234 -36.71 13.10 7.09
CA ALA A 234 -36.21 11.91 7.79
C ALA A 234 -36.81 10.61 7.23
N PRO A 235 -36.09 9.46 7.24
CA PRO A 235 -36.70 8.14 7.10
C PRO A 235 -36.99 7.47 8.47
N PRO A 236 -37.95 6.53 8.52
CA PRO A 236 -38.60 6.03 9.76
C PRO A 236 -37.76 4.99 10.52
N PRO A 237 -38.13 4.63 11.76
CA PRO A 237 -37.33 3.74 12.61
C PRO A 237 -37.56 2.28 12.22
N VAL A 238 -36.52 1.45 12.30
CA VAL A 238 -36.65 -0.01 12.35
C VAL A 238 -36.19 -0.49 13.74
N PRO A 239 -37.00 -1.28 14.48
CA PRO A 239 -36.71 -1.66 15.86
C PRO A 239 -35.83 -2.90 15.96
N GLY A 240 -34.95 -2.90 16.96
CA GLY A 240 -34.52 -4.08 17.72
C GLY A 240 -33.45 -4.96 17.08
N ILE A 241 -32.23 -4.89 17.60
CA ILE A 241 -31.72 -5.86 18.57
C ILE A 241 -30.84 -5.10 19.57
N SER A 242 -31.14 -5.32 20.84
CA SER A 242 -30.44 -4.78 22.01
C SER A 242 -29.15 -5.57 22.27
N GLY A 243 -28.07 -4.87 22.61
CA GLY A 243 -26.85 -5.46 23.14
C GLY A 243 -25.79 -4.39 23.33
N ALA A 244 -25.94 -3.56 24.35
CA ALA A 244 -25.02 -2.48 24.69
C ALA A 244 -23.74 -3.03 25.34
N GLU A 245 -22.59 -2.76 24.73
CA GLU A 245 -21.36 -2.47 25.47
C GLU A 245 -21.07 -0.99 25.25
N LYS A 246 -20.96 -0.23 26.35
CA LYS A 246 -20.74 1.21 26.35
C LYS A 246 -19.41 1.55 25.66
N GLU A 247 -19.46 2.24 24.52
CA GLU A 247 -18.36 3.10 24.11
C GLU A 247 -18.25 4.25 25.12
N GLU A 248 -17.35 4.13 26.09
CA GLU A 248 -16.87 5.29 26.82
C GLU A 248 -16.23 6.25 25.81
N LYS A 249 -16.72 7.49 25.75
CA LYS A 249 -16.13 8.58 24.97
C LYS A 249 -14.63 8.65 25.25
N ALA A 250 -13.80 8.16 24.31
CA ALA A 250 -12.35 8.19 24.45
C ALA A 250 -11.87 9.65 24.46
N LEU A 251 -11.24 10.07 25.56
CA LEU A 251 -10.59 11.37 25.68
C LEU A 251 -9.47 11.49 24.64
N ARG A 252 -9.45 12.59 23.89
CA ARG A 252 -8.48 12.85 22.83
C ARG A 252 -7.66 14.10 23.14
N VAL A 253 -6.46 14.14 22.58
CA VAL A 253 -5.59 15.32 22.60
C VAL A 253 -5.20 15.73 21.20
N ARG A 254 -5.28 17.03 20.94
CA ARG A 254 -4.70 17.68 19.78
C ARG A 254 -3.37 18.29 20.18
N ILE A 255 -2.29 17.86 19.55
CA ILE A 255 -0.94 18.38 19.79
C ILE A 255 -0.50 19.14 18.55
N GLU A 256 0.08 20.32 18.73
CA GLU A 256 0.67 21.12 17.67
C GLU A 256 2.14 21.37 17.94
N VAL A 257 3.00 21.07 16.98
CA VAL A 257 4.43 21.39 17.09
C VAL A 257 4.61 22.87 16.77
N THR A 258 4.91 23.66 17.79
CA THR A 258 5.08 25.12 17.65
C THR A 258 6.52 25.52 17.35
N ASP A 259 7.49 24.64 17.62
CA ASP A 259 8.90 24.87 17.28
C ASP A 259 9.68 23.55 17.14
N GLY A 260 10.79 23.57 16.38
CA GLY A 260 11.62 22.40 16.09
C GLY A 260 11.47 21.86 14.66
N PRO A 261 12.11 20.71 14.32
CA PRO A 261 12.21 20.18 12.96
C PRO A 261 10.86 19.85 12.28
N GLN A 262 9.80 19.73 13.07
CA GLN A 262 8.44 19.44 12.61
C GLN A 262 7.47 20.59 12.91
N LYS A 263 7.96 21.83 13.04
CA LYS A 263 7.12 23.01 13.30
C LYS A 263 5.95 23.08 12.30
N GLY A 264 4.74 23.22 12.83
CA GLY A 264 3.49 23.22 12.06
C GLY A 264 2.75 21.88 12.08
N ASN A 265 3.42 20.76 12.38
CA ASN A 265 2.76 19.46 12.45
C ASN A 265 1.71 19.43 13.56
N LYS A 266 0.60 18.74 13.30
CA LYS A 266 -0.47 18.53 14.29
C LYS A 266 -0.80 17.05 14.41
N PHE A 267 -1.03 16.59 15.62
CA PHE A 267 -1.41 15.22 15.94
C PHE A 267 -2.74 15.24 16.67
N ASN A 268 -3.65 14.31 16.36
CA ASN A 268 -4.90 14.13 17.10
C ASN A 268 -5.03 12.66 17.47
N VAL A 269 -4.78 12.32 18.73
CA VAL A 269 -4.66 10.92 19.19
C VAL A 269 -5.56 10.67 20.40
N PRO A 270 -6.09 9.45 20.56
CA PRO A 270 -6.73 9.03 21.81
C PRO A 270 -5.69 8.95 22.93
N LEU A 271 -6.16 9.12 24.17
CA LEU A 271 -5.38 8.85 25.37
C LEU A 271 -5.68 7.45 25.93
N PRO A 272 -4.72 6.83 26.64
CA PRO A 272 -3.35 7.28 26.87
C PRO A 272 -2.47 7.15 25.62
N CYS A 273 -1.41 7.95 25.52
CA CYS A 273 -0.48 7.90 24.40
C CYS A 273 0.96 8.21 24.80
N THR A 274 1.92 7.86 23.95
CA THR A 274 3.35 8.13 24.19
C THR A 274 3.92 9.09 23.15
N ILE A 275 4.92 9.89 23.54
CA ILE A 275 5.62 10.85 22.68
C ILE A 275 7.11 10.51 22.68
N GLY A 276 7.76 10.46 21.52
CA GLY A 276 9.16 10.09 21.40
C GLY A 276 9.65 10.00 19.96
N ARG A 277 10.91 9.67 19.74
CA ARG A 277 11.53 9.74 18.41
C ARG A 277 11.24 8.55 17.49
N ARG A 278 11.05 7.34 18.01
CA ARG A 278 10.87 6.12 17.18
C ARG A 278 9.85 5.12 17.74
N ASP A 279 9.80 4.96 19.06
CA ASP A 279 9.05 3.91 19.73
C ASP A 279 7.91 4.52 20.58
N ALA A 280 7.16 5.43 19.96
CA ALA A 280 6.10 6.20 20.61
C ALA A 280 4.90 6.42 19.66
N THR A 281 3.72 6.62 20.25
CA THR A 281 2.45 6.87 19.54
C THR A 281 2.54 8.14 18.69
N ILE A 282 3.15 9.19 19.24
CA ILE A 282 3.44 10.45 18.56
C ILE A 282 4.94 10.51 18.33
N ARG A 283 5.33 10.50 17.05
CA ARG A 283 6.74 10.49 16.64
C ARG A 283 7.27 11.89 16.39
N ILE A 284 8.25 12.29 17.19
CA ILE A 284 8.97 13.56 17.08
C ILE A 284 10.32 13.34 16.37
N ARG A 285 10.48 13.86 15.16
CA ARG A 285 11.68 13.78 14.30
C ARG A 285 12.77 14.74 14.75
N ASP A 286 13.15 14.62 16.01
CA ASP A 286 14.21 15.38 16.64
C ASP A 286 15.19 14.40 17.30
N MET A 287 16.45 14.46 16.87
CA MET A 287 17.50 13.56 17.36
C MET A 287 17.81 13.75 18.85
N THR A 288 17.44 14.90 19.41
CA THR A 288 17.58 15.20 20.84
C THR A 288 16.41 14.67 21.68
N VAL A 289 15.38 14.09 21.05
CA VAL A 289 14.27 13.42 21.72
C VAL A 289 14.58 11.91 21.85
N SER A 290 14.45 11.37 23.06
CA SER A 290 14.57 9.93 23.33
C SER A 290 13.58 9.08 22.52
N LYS A 291 13.92 7.80 22.29
CA LYS A 291 13.11 6.88 21.46
C LYS A 291 11.65 6.79 21.91
N THR A 292 11.44 6.72 23.22
CA THR A 292 10.19 6.94 23.93
C THR A 292 10.53 7.97 25.01
N HIS A 293 10.00 9.18 24.92
CA HIS A 293 10.44 10.32 25.73
C HIS A 293 9.49 10.60 26.88
N ALA A 294 8.19 10.60 26.61
CA ALA A 294 7.16 10.89 27.59
C ALA A 294 5.86 10.12 27.31
N ALA A 295 4.99 10.04 28.31
CA ALA A 295 3.64 9.52 28.22
C ALA A 295 2.62 10.57 28.64
N LEU A 296 1.45 10.53 27.99
CA LEU A 296 0.22 11.19 28.42
C LEU A 296 -0.74 10.11 28.92
N GLU A 297 -0.99 10.11 30.22
CA GLU A 297 -1.85 9.16 30.91
C GLU A 297 -3.14 9.85 31.35
N VAL A 298 -4.22 9.08 31.55
CA VAL A 298 -5.46 9.57 32.15
C VAL A 298 -5.56 9.00 33.56
N ASN A 299 -5.62 9.89 34.56
CA ASN A 299 -5.84 9.51 35.95
C ASN A 299 -6.98 10.35 36.52
N GLU A 300 -8.03 9.70 37.02
CA GLU A 300 -9.24 10.36 37.57
C GLU A 300 -9.82 11.47 36.66
N GLY A 301 -9.81 11.25 35.33
CA GLY A 301 -10.31 12.21 34.34
C GLY A 301 -9.36 13.39 34.03
N LYS A 302 -8.18 13.40 34.63
CA LYS A 302 -7.11 14.38 34.40
C LYS A 302 -6.01 13.80 33.53
N ILE A 303 -5.38 14.64 32.72
CA ILE A 303 -4.32 14.22 31.80
C ILE A 303 -2.98 14.49 32.48
N ILE A 304 -2.23 13.43 32.75
CA ILE A 304 -0.92 13.49 33.40
C ILE A 304 0.16 13.32 32.35
N PHE A 305 1.10 14.26 32.29
CA PHE A 305 2.34 14.11 31.53
C PHE A 305 3.40 13.46 32.43
N ARG A 306 4.05 12.42 31.93
CA ARG A 306 5.18 11.74 32.60
C ARG A 306 6.37 11.64 31.66
N ASP A 307 7.52 12.15 32.08
CA ASP A 307 8.81 11.92 31.42
C ASP A 307 9.29 10.50 31.73
N LEU A 308 9.70 9.74 30.71
CA LEU A 308 10.10 8.34 30.82
C LEU A 308 11.62 8.21 30.93
N ASP A 309 12.22 8.97 31.84
CA ASP A 309 13.66 9.12 32.05
C ASP A 309 14.40 9.45 30.75
N SER A 310 13.90 10.49 30.07
CA SER A 310 14.47 10.95 28.82
C SER A 310 15.87 11.56 29.02
N THR A 311 16.69 11.54 27.96
CA THR A 311 18.09 11.94 28.05
C THR A 311 18.26 13.44 28.31
N ASN A 312 17.35 14.27 27.80
CA ASN A 312 17.41 15.73 27.92
C ASN A 312 16.36 16.30 28.88
N GLY A 313 15.51 15.44 29.46
CA GLY A 313 14.38 15.85 30.28
C GLY A 313 13.28 16.56 29.49
N SER A 314 12.17 16.81 30.19
CA SER A 314 11.01 17.53 29.67
C SER A 314 10.76 18.81 30.44
N ILE A 315 10.42 19.89 29.72
CA ILE A 315 10.06 21.19 30.28
C ILE A 315 8.59 21.47 29.95
N VAL A 316 7.75 21.67 30.96
CA VAL A 316 6.33 21.99 30.78
C VAL A 316 6.07 23.41 31.30
N ASN A 317 5.51 24.27 30.44
CA ASN A 317 5.23 25.68 30.73
C ASN A 317 6.44 26.43 31.34
N GLY A 318 7.64 26.13 30.84
CA GLY A 318 8.90 26.76 31.26
C GLY A 318 9.56 26.18 32.50
N LYS A 319 9.05 25.08 33.08
CA LYS A 319 9.66 24.41 34.25
C LYS A 319 10.03 22.95 33.93
N PRO A 320 11.22 22.47 34.31
CA PRO A 320 11.59 21.06 34.15
C PRO A 320 10.74 20.19 35.10
N VAL A 321 10.21 19.08 34.58
CA VAL A 321 9.30 18.20 35.34
C VAL A 321 9.56 16.73 35.01
N LYS A 322 9.34 15.85 35.98
CA LYS A 322 9.23 14.39 35.74
C LYS A 322 7.78 13.95 35.57
N GLU A 323 6.86 14.57 36.30
CA GLU A 323 5.44 14.28 36.23
C GLU A 323 4.64 15.56 36.55
N ILE A 324 3.57 15.83 35.78
CA ILE A 324 2.69 16.98 36.03
C ILE A 324 1.30 16.76 35.43
N GLU A 325 0.25 17.25 36.11
CA GLU A 325 -1.08 17.39 35.53
C GLU A 325 -1.08 18.49 34.45
N LEU A 326 -1.42 18.14 33.22
CA LEU A 326 -1.52 19.10 32.13
C LEU A 326 -2.86 19.84 32.15
N SER A 327 -2.83 21.10 31.75
CA SER A 327 -4.02 21.87 31.36
C SER A 327 -4.12 21.97 29.83
N SER A 328 -5.33 22.07 29.29
CA SER A 328 -5.51 22.31 27.85
C SER A 328 -4.83 23.62 27.44
N GLY A 329 -4.04 23.57 26.37
CA GLY A 329 -3.16 24.64 25.89
C GLY A 329 -1.74 24.63 26.47
N SER A 330 -1.38 23.65 27.31
CA SER A 330 -0.03 23.56 27.89
C SER A 330 1.05 23.41 26.83
N THR A 331 2.20 24.04 27.08
CA THR A 331 3.38 23.98 26.22
C THR A 331 4.40 23.00 26.81
N VAL A 332 4.83 22.02 26.02
CA VAL A 332 5.79 20.99 26.41
C VAL A 332 6.99 21.05 25.48
N GLN A 333 8.17 21.29 26.03
CA GLN A 333 9.43 21.27 25.30
C GLN A 333 10.21 20.00 25.64
N MET A 334 10.66 19.31 24.59
CA MET A 334 11.46 18.09 24.66
C MET A 334 12.55 18.19 23.60
N GLY A 335 13.82 18.21 24.03
CA GLY A 335 14.92 18.47 23.11
C GLY A 335 14.81 19.85 22.43
N ASN A 336 14.93 19.89 21.11
CA ASN A 336 14.76 21.10 20.29
C ASN A 336 13.31 21.29 19.79
N THR A 337 12.36 20.49 20.28
CA THR A 337 10.97 20.53 19.84
C THR A 337 10.07 21.08 20.93
N THR A 338 9.19 22.02 20.56
CA THR A 338 8.14 22.56 21.42
C THR A 338 6.77 22.15 20.91
N LEU A 339 5.94 21.61 21.79
CA LEU A 339 4.59 21.11 21.54
C LEU A 339 3.58 21.95 22.31
N LYS A 340 2.41 22.19 21.74
CA LYS A 340 1.24 22.75 22.41
C LYS A 340 0.12 21.73 22.42
N ILE A 341 -0.37 21.37 23.61
CA ILE A 341 -1.31 20.26 23.81
C ILE A 341 -2.68 20.82 24.18
N HIS A 342 -3.70 20.51 23.39
CA HIS A 342 -5.09 20.91 23.59
C HIS A 342 -5.97 19.67 23.83
N PHE A 343 -6.83 19.73 24.83
CA PHE A 343 -7.76 18.65 25.14
C PHE A 343 -8.98 18.76 24.24
N VAL A 344 -9.42 17.61 23.72
CA VAL A 344 -10.61 17.52 22.88
C VAL A 344 -11.64 16.71 23.67
N THR A 345 -12.62 17.41 24.23
CA THR A 345 -13.78 16.78 24.87
C THR A 345 -14.79 16.45 23.78
N SER A 346 -15.14 15.17 23.64
CA SER A 346 -16.21 14.71 22.75
C SER A 346 -17.59 14.87 23.36
#